data_AF-A0A2V9MJT8-F1
#
_entry.id   AF-A0A2V9MJT8-F1
#
_cell.length_a   1.000
_cell.length_b   1.000
_cell.length_c   1.000
_cell.angle_alpha   90.00
_cell.angle_beta   90.00
_cell.angle_gamma   90.00
#
_symmetry.space_group_name_H-M   'P 1'
#
loop_
_entity.id
_entity.type
_entity.pdbx_description
1 polymer ?
#
loop_
_entity_poly.entity_id
_entity_poly.type
_entity_poly.pdbx_seq_one_letter_code
_entity_poly.pdbx_strand_id
1 'polypeptide(L)'
;MTTTLLTFLGRVPKTESGYRKTSYDFGDGSRSEPVAFFGWPLQKRIAADRLVIMGTAGSMWDHLFEGDIVFGEEAQDARWRLLEATEAKAVTADLLAPLQQPLSERLGCEARLVLIP
;
A
#
# COMPACT_ATOMS: atom_id res chain seq x y z
N MET A 1 -3.90 -23.32 -8.53
CA MET A 1 -4.97 -22.57 -7.84
C MET A 1 -4.45 -21.16 -7.66
N THR A 2 -5.25 -20.13 -7.97
CA THR A 2 -4.86 -18.72 -7.81
C THR A 2 -5.23 -18.21 -6.42
N THR A 3 -4.29 -17.60 -5.71
CA THR A 3 -4.50 -17.02 -4.38
C THR A 3 -4.64 -15.51 -4.50
N THR A 4 -5.65 -14.93 -3.85
CA THR A 4 -5.84 -13.48 -3.74
C THR A 4 -5.75 -13.05 -2.29
N LEU A 5 -4.84 -12.12 -1.98
CA LEU A 5 -4.73 -11.49 -0.68
C LEU A 5 -5.53 -10.19 -0.67
N LEU A 6 -6.49 -10.08 0.24
CA LEU A 6 -7.24 -8.84 0.48
C LEU A 6 -6.69 -8.17 1.74
N THR A 7 -6.43 -6.87 1.68
CA THR A 7 -5.97 -6.07 2.81
C THR A 7 -6.61 -4.70 2.81
N PHE A 8 -6.67 -4.06 3.98
CA PHE A 8 -7.28 -2.76 4.16
C PHE A 8 -6.24 -1.71 4.51
N LEU A 9 -6.42 -0.53 3.94
CA LEU A 9 -5.64 0.66 4.23
C LEU A 9 -6.50 1.64 5.04
N GLY A 10 -6.02 1.99 6.22
CA GLY A 10 -6.66 2.96 7.09
C GLY A 10 -6.00 4.34 7.02
N ARG A 11 -6.22 5.12 8.08
CA ARG A 11 -5.48 6.34 8.38
C ARG A 11 -5.22 6.39 9.88
N VAL A 12 -4.02 6.83 10.26
CA VAL A 12 -3.73 7.17 11.66
C VAL A 12 -4.20 8.58 12.01
N PRO A 13 -4.52 8.88 13.28
CA PRO A 13 -4.86 10.23 13.72
C PRO A 13 -3.78 11.25 13.36
N LYS A 14 -4.17 12.51 13.09
CA LYS A 14 -3.23 13.61 12.76
C LYS A 14 -2.20 13.91 13.85
N THR A 15 -2.44 13.46 15.08
CA THR A 15 -1.51 13.61 16.22
C THR A 15 -0.31 12.66 16.13
N GLU A 16 -0.35 11.68 15.24
CA GLU A 16 0.73 10.72 14.99
C GLU A 16 1.42 11.04 13.66
N SER A 17 2.75 10.89 13.60
CA SER A 17 3.56 11.12 12.40
C SER A 17 3.44 10.00 11.35
N GLY A 18 2.24 9.44 11.16
CA GLY A 18 2.00 8.31 10.27
C GLY A 18 2.09 6.94 10.96
N TYR A 19 2.06 5.88 10.17
CA TYR A 19 2.18 4.52 10.66
C TYR A 19 3.56 4.27 11.27
N ARG A 20 3.59 3.72 12.49
CA ARG A 20 4.84 3.29 13.12
C ARG A 20 5.36 2.02 12.44
N LYS A 21 6.58 2.08 11.91
CA LYS A 21 7.26 0.89 11.38
C LYS A 21 7.38 -0.19 12.46
N THR A 22 7.00 -1.41 12.10
CA THR A 22 6.92 -2.55 13.00
C THR A 22 7.49 -3.79 12.30
N SER A 23 8.24 -4.61 13.04
CA SER A 23 8.66 -5.93 12.60
C SER A 23 7.62 -6.96 13.04
N TYR A 24 7.14 -7.76 12.09
CA TYR A 24 6.11 -8.76 12.33
C TYR A 24 6.72 -10.15 12.47
N ASP A 25 6.20 -10.94 13.40
CA ASP A 25 6.59 -12.34 13.64
C ASP A 25 5.43 -13.25 13.23
N PHE A 26 5.71 -14.22 12.36
CA PHE A 26 4.72 -15.18 11.86
C PHE A 26 4.76 -16.52 12.59
N GLY A 27 5.53 -16.64 13.67
CA GLY A 27 5.65 -17.83 14.52
C GLY A 27 6.67 -18.86 14.02
N ASP A 28 7.46 -18.54 13.00
CA ASP A 28 8.53 -19.40 12.46
C ASP A 28 9.94 -19.01 12.96
N GLY A 29 10.01 -18.08 13.93
CA GLY A 29 11.26 -17.58 14.50
C GLY A 29 11.96 -16.52 13.64
N SER A 30 11.42 -16.19 12.47
CA SER A 30 11.89 -15.08 11.63
C SER A 30 10.99 -13.85 11.80
N ARG A 31 11.62 -12.66 11.78
CA ARG A 31 10.90 -11.38 11.82
C ARG A 31 11.00 -10.70 10.47
N SER A 32 9.94 -9.98 10.08
CA SER A 32 10.02 -9.11 8.92
C SER A 32 10.95 -7.93 9.17
N GLU A 33 11.48 -7.38 8.08
CA GLU A 33 12.00 -6.01 8.09
C GLU A 33 10.95 -5.03 8.67
N PRO A 34 11.37 -3.98 9.37
CA PRO A 34 10.44 -2.97 9.89
C PRO A 34 9.70 -2.27 8.76
N VAL A 35 8.38 -2.43 8.73
CA VAL A 35 7.49 -1.83 7.74
C VAL A 35 6.27 -1.25 8.42
N ALA A 36 5.71 -0.21 7.82
CA ALA A 36 4.52 0.45 8.32
C ALA A 36 3.23 -0.24 7.82
N PHE A 37 3.23 -0.75 6.59
CA PHE A 37 2.09 -1.47 6.02
C PHE A 37 2.28 -2.99 6.08
N PHE A 38 1.47 -3.64 6.93
CA PHE A 38 1.51 -5.09 7.14
C PHE A 38 1.21 -5.93 5.88
N GLY A 39 0.53 -5.36 4.89
CA GLY A 39 0.26 -6.07 3.64
C GLY A 39 1.53 -6.52 2.91
N TRP A 40 2.65 -5.80 3.04
CA TRP A 40 3.92 -6.17 2.39
C TRP A 40 4.52 -7.47 2.91
N PRO A 41 4.78 -7.63 4.22
CA PRO A 41 5.34 -8.87 4.74
C PRO A 41 4.37 -10.04 4.58
N LEU A 42 3.06 -9.79 4.70
CA LEU A 42 2.06 -10.84 4.48
C LEU A 42 2.04 -11.32 3.02
N GLN A 43 2.10 -10.41 2.05
CA GLN A 43 2.21 -10.73 0.63
C GLN A 43 3.47 -11.54 0.33
N LYS A 44 4.62 -11.14 0.90
CA LYS A 44 5.88 -11.90 0.74
C LYS A 44 5.77 -13.32 1.32
N ARG A 45 5.04 -13.50 2.43
CA ARG A 45 4.91 -14.80 3.11
C ARG A 45 3.96 -15.75 2.39
N ILE A 46 2.82 -15.22 1.93
CA ILE A 46 1.78 -16.00 1.22
C ILE A 46 2.16 -16.20 -0.25
N ALA A 47 2.91 -15.26 -0.85
CA ALA A 47 3.21 -15.20 -2.27
C ALA A 47 1.95 -15.31 -3.14
N ALA A 48 0.93 -14.51 -2.82
CA ALA A 48 -0.33 -14.53 -3.56
C ALA A 48 -0.15 -14.02 -4.99
N ASP A 49 -0.90 -14.57 -5.94
CA ASP A 49 -0.87 -14.13 -7.34
C ASP A 49 -1.42 -12.70 -7.51
N ARG A 50 -2.30 -12.29 -6.59
CA ARG A 50 -2.94 -10.97 -6.56
C ARG A 50 -3.00 -10.40 -5.15
N LEU A 51 -2.67 -9.12 -5.03
CA LEU A 51 -2.87 -8.30 -3.84
C LEU A 51 -3.91 -7.22 -4.12
N VAL A 52 -5.01 -7.21 -3.36
CA VAL A 52 -6.05 -6.18 -3.43
C VAL A 52 -6.01 -5.33 -2.16
N ILE A 53 -5.61 -4.07 -2.29
CA ILE A 53 -5.56 -3.10 -1.20
C ILE A 53 -6.81 -2.22 -1.29
N MET A 54 -7.64 -2.27 -0.25
CA MET A 54 -8.90 -1.55 -0.17
C MET A 54 -8.82 -0.41 0.83
N GLY A 55 -9.36 0.75 0.49
CA GLY A 55 -9.39 1.90 1.39
C GLY A 55 -10.45 2.92 0.98
N THR A 56 -10.73 3.88 1.85
CA THR A 56 -11.66 4.97 1.54
C THR A 56 -10.91 6.14 0.91
N ALA A 57 -11.62 7.17 0.43
CA ALA A 57 -10.99 8.42 -0.02
C ALA A 57 -10.13 9.10 1.06
N GLY A 58 -10.40 8.80 2.33
CA GLY A 58 -9.66 9.28 3.47
C GLY A 58 -8.52 8.38 3.93
N SER A 59 -8.24 7.23 3.30
CA SER A 59 -7.11 6.37 3.69
C SER A 59 -5.76 7.00 3.31
N MET A 60 -4.66 6.54 3.92
CA MET A 60 -3.30 7.04 3.66
C MET A 60 -2.66 6.36 2.44
N TRP A 61 -3.25 6.59 1.27
CA TRP A 61 -2.84 5.95 0.01
C TRP A 61 -1.41 6.31 -0.42
N ASP A 62 -1.01 7.56 -0.21
CA ASP A 62 0.35 8.07 -0.40
C ASP A 62 1.42 7.20 0.29
N HIS A 63 1.11 6.67 1.48
CA HIS A 63 2.05 5.87 2.26
C HIS A 63 2.49 4.57 1.59
N LEU A 64 1.68 4.03 0.66
CA LEU A 64 2.05 2.84 -0.11
C LEU A 64 3.23 3.11 -1.05
N PHE A 65 3.46 4.37 -1.42
CA PHE A 65 4.43 4.79 -2.42
C PHE A 65 5.59 5.62 -1.86
N GLU A 66 5.38 6.31 -0.73
CA GLU A 66 6.41 7.14 -0.07
C GLU A 66 6.92 6.54 1.25
N GLY A 67 6.37 5.41 1.70
CA GLY A 67 6.66 4.80 3.01
C GLY A 67 7.72 3.69 2.96
N ASP A 68 7.27 2.47 2.68
CA ASP A 68 8.09 1.26 2.83
C ASP A 68 8.82 0.81 1.55
N ILE A 69 8.33 1.24 0.39
CA ILE A 69 8.84 0.84 -0.93
C ILE A 69 9.37 2.07 -1.66
N VAL A 70 10.57 1.98 -2.22
CA VAL A 70 11.22 3.11 -2.93
C VAL A 70 10.92 3.03 -4.42
N PHE A 71 10.15 3.99 -4.94
CA PHE A 71 9.78 4.07 -6.36
C PHE A 71 10.68 4.98 -7.22
N GLY A 72 11.57 5.79 -6.62
CA GLY A 72 12.48 6.65 -7.40
C GLY A 72 11.74 7.73 -8.21
N GLU A 73 11.92 7.76 -9.53
CA GLU A 73 11.21 8.67 -10.46
C GLU A 73 9.99 8.00 -11.12
N GLU A 74 9.74 6.72 -10.87
CA GLU A 74 8.60 6.00 -11.44
C GLU A 74 7.28 6.65 -11.01
N ALA A 75 6.41 6.91 -11.99
CA ALA A 75 5.09 7.50 -11.81
C ALA A 75 5.08 8.74 -10.90
N GLN A 76 6.17 9.54 -10.91
CA GLN A 76 6.35 10.66 -9.97
C GLN A 76 5.18 11.64 -9.97
N ASP A 77 4.71 12.05 -11.16
CA ASP A 77 3.56 12.97 -11.28
C ASP A 77 2.28 12.37 -10.69
N ALA A 78 2.03 11.07 -10.88
CA ALA A 78 0.87 10.39 -10.33
C ALA A 78 0.96 10.27 -8.81
N ARG A 79 2.16 9.97 -8.27
CA ARG A 79 2.40 9.93 -6.82
C ARG A 79 2.25 11.31 -6.18
N TRP A 80 2.73 12.37 -6.83
CA TRP A 80 2.54 13.74 -6.36
C TRP A 80 1.05 14.11 -6.26
N ARG A 81 0.27 13.83 -7.32
CA ARG A 81 -1.19 14.06 -7.31
C ARG A 81 -1.90 13.23 -6.24
N LEU A 82 -1.44 12.00 -6.00
CA LEU A 82 -1.99 11.16 -4.94
C LEU A 82 -1.71 11.74 -3.55
N LEU A 83 -0.52 12.28 -3.31
CA LEU A 83 -0.16 12.93 -2.05
C LEU A 83 -1.12 14.09 -1.75
N GLU A 84 -1.28 15.03 -2.69
CA GLU A 84 -2.20 16.17 -2.55
C GLU A 84 -3.64 15.73 -2.27
N ALA A 85 -4.13 14.74 -3.03
CA ALA A 85 -5.49 14.21 -2.84
C ALA A 85 -5.65 13.48 -1.50
N THR A 86 -4.59 12.81 -1.02
CA THR A 86 -4.61 12.11 0.27
C THR A 86 -4.65 13.09 1.44
N GLU A 87 -3.94 14.22 1.36
CA GLU A 87 -4.04 15.29 2.34
C GLU A 87 -5.45 15.90 2.38
N ALA A 88 -6.05 16.12 1.21
CA ALA A 88 -7.40 16.63 1.05
C ALA A 88 -8.51 15.60 1.34
N LYS A 89 -8.16 14.32 1.57
CA LYS A 89 -9.11 13.18 1.71
C LYS A 89 -10.06 13.04 0.51
N ALA A 90 -9.56 13.33 -0.68
CA ALA A 90 -10.31 13.37 -1.92
C ALA A 90 -9.77 12.38 -2.96
N VAL A 91 -9.17 11.27 -2.51
CA VAL A 91 -8.63 10.24 -3.41
C VAL A 91 -9.76 9.58 -4.20
N THR A 92 -9.58 9.48 -5.51
CA THR A 92 -10.51 8.83 -6.44
C THR A 92 -9.87 7.60 -7.08
N ALA A 93 -10.69 6.73 -7.68
CA ALA A 93 -10.19 5.58 -8.42
C ALA A 93 -9.27 5.99 -9.59
N ASP A 94 -9.55 7.10 -10.27
CA ASP A 94 -8.75 7.60 -11.39
C ASP A 94 -7.34 8.02 -10.96
N LEU A 95 -7.18 8.52 -9.72
CA LEU A 95 -5.86 8.84 -9.16
C LEU A 95 -5.05 7.57 -8.82
N LEU A 96 -5.73 6.48 -8.47
CA LEU A 96 -5.08 5.21 -8.10
C LEU A 96 -4.74 4.35 -9.32
N ALA A 97 -5.54 4.40 -10.39
CA ALA A 97 -5.37 3.60 -11.60
C ALA A 97 -3.93 3.60 -12.18
N PRO A 98 -3.26 4.75 -12.39
CA PRO A 98 -1.91 4.77 -12.97
C PRO A 98 -0.83 4.18 -12.06
N LEU A 99 -1.12 4.03 -10.76
CA LEU A 99 -0.16 3.54 -9.77
C LEU A 99 -0.22 2.02 -9.58
N GLN A 100 -1.27 1.36 -10.08
CA GLN A 100 -1.43 -0.09 -9.93
C GLN A 100 -0.35 -0.88 -10.68
N GLN A 101 0.00 -0.46 -11.90
CA GLN A 101 1.00 -1.16 -12.71
C GLN A 101 2.41 -1.04 -12.09
N PRO A 102 2.93 0.15 -11.75
CA PRO A 102 4.22 0.26 -11.06
C PRO A 102 4.28 -0.57 -9.77
N LEU A 103 3.20 -0.56 -8.99
CA LEU A 103 3.12 -1.37 -7.77
C LEU A 103 3.16 -2.88 -8.08
N SER A 104 2.46 -3.31 -9.13
CA SER A 104 2.45 -4.72 -9.56
C SER A 104 3.84 -5.19 -9.98
N GLU A 105 4.53 -4.39 -10.80
CA GLU A 105 5.90 -4.66 -11.25
C GLU A 105 6.86 -4.75 -10.05
N ARG A 106 6.71 -3.86 -9.08
CA ARG A 106 7.54 -3.84 -7.87
C ARG A 106 7.31 -5.04 -6.95
N LEU A 107 6.07 -5.53 -6.87
CA LEU A 107 5.69 -6.65 -6.01
C LEU A 107 5.85 -8.01 -6.71
N GLY A 108 6.00 -8.05 -8.03
CA GLY A 108 6.03 -9.28 -8.81
C GLY A 108 4.69 -10.05 -8.81
N CYS A 109 3.57 -9.37 -8.52
CA CYS A 109 2.22 -9.93 -8.51
C CYS A 109 1.21 -8.87 -8.96
N GLU A 110 -0.02 -9.27 -9.29
CA GLU A 110 -1.05 -8.31 -9.67
C GLU A 110 -1.50 -7.47 -8.45
N ALA A 111 -1.21 -6.18 -8.46
CA ALA A 111 -1.64 -5.24 -7.44
C ALA A 111 -2.87 -4.45 -7.90
N ARG A 112 -3.93 -4.45 -7.08
CA ARG A 112 -5.14 -3.63 -7.30
C ARG A 112 -5.38 -2.70 -6.13
N LEU A 113 -5.67 -1.44 -6.44
CA LEU A 113 -6.01 -0.40 -5.48
C LEU A 113 -7.49 -0.08 -5.63
N VAL A 114 -8.28 -0.40 -4.61
CA VAL A 114 -9.74 -0.34 -4.69
C VAL A 114 -10.27 0.67 -3.69
N LEU A 115 -10.95 1.69 -4.19
CA LEU A 115 -11.71 2.61 -3.36
C LEU A 115 -13.01 1.93 -2.91
N ILE A 116 -13.24 1.92 -1.60
CA ILE A 116 -14.49 1.47 -0.98
C ILE A 116 -15.25 2.65 -0.37
N PRO A 117 -16.60 2.58 -0.29
CA PRO A 117 -17.43 3.67 0.24
C PRO A 117 -17.06 4.10 1.65
#